data_AF-Q8SU11-F1
#
_entry.id   AF-Q8SU11-F1
#
_cell.length_a   1.000
_cell.length_b   1.000
_cell.length_c   1.000
_cell.angle_alpha   90.00
_cell.angle_beta   90.00
_cell.angle_gamma   90.00
#
_symmetry.space_group_name_H-M   'P 1'
#
loop_
_entity.id
_entity.type
_entity.pdbx_description
1 polymer ?
#
loop_
_entity_poly.entity_id
_entity_poly.type
_entity_poly.pdbx_seq_one_letter_code
_entity_poly.pdbx_strand_id
1 'polypeptide(L)'
;MMLYRVMDLIVREDTFKLFTNRNGFGIFERLEEPPRMETMEDLEERIKGYFKEVLKATTADSLYFNEAFRMLNFVERIFKELRDLNESAMERSIRGPMDDVIRLYSESLRKFVEGVDIPVLQEHVRFIVS
;
A
#
# COMPACT_ATOMS: atom_id res chain seq x y z
N MET A 1 -7.11 -9.65 0.21
CA MET A 1 -5.65 -9.83 0.33
C MET A 1 -5.06 -8.66 1.11
N MET A 2 -4.08 -8.90 1.99
CA MET A 2 -3.61 -7.99 3.04
C MET A 2 -3.14 -6.61 2.56
N LEU A 3 -2.57 -6.51 1.37
CA LEU A 3 -2.19 -5.22 0.78
C LEU A 3 -3.38 -4.33 0.40
N TYR A 4 -4.46 -4.90 -0.14
CA TYR A 4 -5.72 -4.16 -0.32
C TYR A 4 -6.28 -3.66 1.01
N ARG A 5 -6.04 -4.39 2.11
CA ARG A 5 -6.45 -3.95 3.45
C ARG A 5 -5.59 -2.80 3.95
N VAL A 6 -4.27 -2.83 3.74
CA VAL A 6 -3.38 -1.70 4.07
C VAL A 6 -3.76 -0.47 3.26
N MET A 7 -3.98 -0.61 1.95
CA MET A 7 -4.41 0.51 1.12
C MET A 7 -5.82 1.01 1.46
N ASP A 8 -6.76 0.13 1.79
CA ASP A 8 -8.10 0.51 2.27
C ASP A 8 -8.02 1.26 3.61
N LEU A 9 -7.16 0.82 4.53
CA LEU A 9 -6.89 1.56 5.77
C LEU A 9 -6.33 2.95 5.49
N ILE A 10 -5.35 3.07 4.61
CA ILE A 10 -4.76 4.38 4.21
C ILE A 10 -5.81 5.28 3.55
N VAL A 11 -6.64 4.73 2.64
CA VAL A 11 -7.73 5.49 2.00
C VAL A 11 -8.76 5.96 3.01
N ARG A 12 -9.13 5.13 4.00
CA ARG A 12 -10.09 5.50 5.04
C ARG A 12 -9.52 6.55 5.99
N GLU A 13 -8.24 6.43 6.32
CA GLU A 13 -7.57 7.34 7.25
C GLU A 13 -7.29 8.72 6.63
N ASP A 14 -7.11 8.80 5.31
CA ASP A 14 -7.01 10.06 4.55
C ASP A 14 -8.37 10.77 4.49
N THR A 15 -8.72 11.40 5.61
CA THR A 15 -10.03 12.04 5.87
C THR A 15 -10.31 13.18 4.87
N PHE A 16 -9.27 13.93 4.52
CA PHE A 16 -9.37 15.08 3.62
C PHE A 16 -9.18 14.70 2.15
N LYS A 17 -8.88 13.42 1.85
CA LYS A 17 -8.61 12.91 0.49
C LYS A 17 -7.49 13.68 -0.21
N LEU A 18 -6.47 14.10 0.54
CA LEU A 18 -5.36 14.90 0.02
C LEU A 18 -4.35 14.02 -0.73
N PHE A 19 -4.26 12.74 -0.36
CA PHE A 19 -3.20 11.84 -0.81
C PHE A 19 -3.74 10.65 -1.61
N THR A 20 -5.03 10.35 -1.45
CA THR A 20 -5.70 9.19 -2.04
C THR A 20 -6.75 9.55 -3.10
N ASN A 21 -6.76 10.80 -3.55
CA ASN A 21 -7.61 11.20 -4.66
C ASN A 21 -7.11 10.58 -5.98
N ARG A 22 -8.03 10.09 -6.81
CA ARG A 22 -7.72 9.40 -8.08
C ARG A 22 -7.34 10.33 -9.23
N ASN A 23 -7.44 11.65 -9.04
CA ASN A 23 -7.31 12.65 -10.11
C ASN A 23 -6.05 13.54 -9.98
N GLY A 24 -4.95 13.06 -9.37
CA GLY A 24 -3.70 13.82 -9.27
C GLY A 24 -2.55 13.04 -8.64
N PHE A 25 -1.44 13.74 -8.33
CA PHE A 25 -0.19 13.25 -7.72
C PHE A 25 -0.38 12.65 -6.31
N GLY A 26 -1.13 11.56 -6.25
CA GLY A 26 -1.46 10.82 -5.04
C GLY A 26 -0.50 9.66 -4.80
N ILE A 27 -0.68 9.01 -3.66
CA ILE A 27 0.16 7.88 -3.24
C ILE A 27 0.14 6.71 -4.24
N PHE A 28 -0.94 6.56 -5.00
CA PHE A 28 -1.07 5.49 -5.99
C PHE A 28 -0.06 5.59 -7.13
N GLU A 29 0.24 6.79 -7.62
CA GLU A 29 1.25 6.98 -8.66
C GLU A 29 2.63 6.54 -8.16
N ARG A 30 2.97 6.90 -6.92
CA ARG A 30 4.23 6.51 -6.28
C ARG A 30 4.36 5.00 -6.08
N LEU A 31 3.24 4.29 -5.92
CA LEU A 31 3.22 2.83 -5.81
C LEU A 31 3.43 2.14 -7.16
N GLU A 32 3.17 2.81 -8.27
CA GLU A 32 3.31 2.27 -9.62
C GLU A 32 4.70 2.52 -10.24
N GLU A 33 5.47 3.46 -9.69
CA GLU A 33 6.82 3.76 -10.19
C GLU A 33 7.75 2.54 -10.14
N PRO A 34 8.69 2.36 -11.08
CA PRO A 34 9.71 1.31 -10.99
C PRO A 34 10.76 1.63 -9.90
N PRO A 35 11.46 0.62 -9.33
CA PRO A 35 11.39 -0.83 -9.58
C PRO A 35 10.18 -1.50 -8.92
N ARG A 36 9.72 -2.65 -9.44
CA ARG A 36 8.55 -3.34 -8.87
C ARG A 36 8.73 -3.63 -7.38
N MET A 37 7.67 -3.44 -6.61
CA MET A 37 7.60 -3.90 -5.23
C MET A 37 7.45 -5.42 -5.22
N GLU A 38 8.35 -6.10 -4.51
CA GLU A 38 8.35 -7.56 -4.37
C GLU A 38 8.06 -7.99 -2.93
N THR A 39 8.33 -7.12 -1.96
CA THR A 39 8.23 -7.41 -0.52
C THR A 39 7.32 -6.43 0.21
N MET A 40 6.95 -6.78 1.45
CA MET A 40 6.19 -5.87 2.33
C MET A 40 7.03 -4.67 2.76
N GLU A 41 8.34 -4.86 2.90
CA GLU A 41 9.32 -3.81 3.15
C GLU A 41 9.34 -2.79 2.01
N ASP A 42 9.35 -3.22 0.74
CA ASP A 42 9.32 -2.31 -0.42
C ASP A 42 8.07 -1.43 -0.42
N LEU A 43 6.92 -2.03 -0.08
CA LEU A 43 5.65 -1.33 0.04
C LEU A 43 5.70 -0.29 1.16
N GLU A 44 6.17 -0.68 2.34
CA GLU A 44 6.32 0.23 3.47
C GLU A 44 7.21 1.42 3.10
N GLU A 45 8.37 1.15 2.51
CA GLU A 45 9.34 2.18 2.15
C GLU A 45 8.78 3.18 1.15
N ARG A 46 8.02 2.72 0.15
CA ARG A 46 7.38 3.61 -0.83
C ARG A 46 6.29 4.48 -0.22
N ILE A 47 5.42 3.91 0.59
CA ILE A 47 4.34 4.65 1.26
C ILE A 47 4.95 5.70 2.20
N LYS A 48 5.94 5.32 3.01
CA LYS A 48 6.65 6.26 3.88
C LYS A 48 7.44 7.30 3.09
N GLY A 49 8.06 6.89 2.00
CA GLY A 49 8.80 7.76 1.08
C GLY A 49 7.93 8.88 0.53
N TYR A 50 6.73 8.54 0.05
CA TYR A 50 5.74 9.50 -0.40
C TYR A 50 5.44 10.57 0.66
N PHE A 51 5.06 10.17 1.88
CA PHE A 51 4.73 11.13 2.94
C PHE A 51 5.94 11.97 3.37
N LYS A 52 7.14 11.38 3.41
CA LYS A 52 8.38 12.11 3.70
C LYS A 52 8.69 13.16 2.63
N GLU A 53 8.39 12.88 1.36
CA GLU A 53 8.55 13.85 0.27
C GLU A 53 7.53 14.99 0.40
N VAL A 54 6.27 14.68 0.70
CA VAL A 54 5.24 15.70 0.98
C VAL A 54 5.68 16.60 2.14
N LEU A 55 6.18 16.04 3.23
CA LEU A 55 6.67 16.81 4.39
C LEU A 55 7.85 17.73 4.04
N LYS A 56 8.71 17.33 3.11
CA LYS A 56 9.81 18.18 2.62
C LYS A 56 9.33 19.27 1.67
N ALA A 57 8.28 19.01 0.90
CA ALA A 57 7.74 19.91 -0.10
C ALA A 57 6.74 20.94 0.47
N THR A 58 6.28 20.76 1.71
CA THR A 58 5.23 21.57 2.32
C THR A 58 5.72 22.30 3.56
N THR A 59 5.10 23.44 3.88
CA THR A 59 5.45 24.22 5.07
C THR A 59 4.77 23.62 6.31
N ALA A 60 5.44 23.69 7.47
CA ALA A 60 4.95 23.11 8.72
C ALA A 60 3.52 23.55 9.11
N ASP A 61 3.15 24.79 8.79
CA ASP A 61 1.82 25.35 9.11
C ASP A 61 0.73 24.95 8.11
N SER A 62 1.07 24.20 7.06
CA SER A 62 0.09 23.81 6.03
C SER A 62 -0.75 22.60 6.47
N LEU A 63 -1.99 22.52 5.98
CA LEU A 63 -2.83 21.35 6.15
C LEU A 63 -2.15 20.09 5.60
N TYR A 64 -1.48 20.20 4.45
CA TYR A 64 -0.77 19.09 3.82
C TYR A 64 0.36 18.55 4.71
N PHE A 65 1.13 19.41 5.36
CA PHE A 65 2.19 18.97 6.26
C PHE A 65 1.62 18.22 7.47
N ASN A 66 0.63 18.81 8.14
CA ASN A 66 0.02 18.21 9.32
C ASN A 66 -0.63 16.86 9.02
N GLU A 67 -1.35 16.77 7.90
CA GLU A 67 -1.97 15.52 7.46
C GLU A 67 -0.93 14.50 6.99
N ALA A 68 0.11 14.90 6.27
CA ALA A 68 1.18 13.97 5.87
C ALA A 68 1.93 13.41 7.08
N PHE A 69 2.16 14.24 8.11
CA PHE A 69 2.78 13.80 9.35
C PHE A 69 1.91 12.78 10.10
N ARG A 70 0.60 13.06 10.19
CA ARG A 70 -0.38 12.14 10.79
C ARG A 70 -0.43 10.82 10.03
N MET A 71 -0.51 10.86 8.70
CA MET A 71 -0.56 9.69 7.83
C MET A 71 0.73 8.86 7.90
N LEU A 72 1.90 9.51 7.95
CA LEU A 72 3.18 8.81 8.11
C LEU A 72 3.21 8.02 9.43
N ASN A 73 2.82 8.63 10.54
CA ASN A 73 2.75 7.95 11.84
C ASN A 73 1.75 6.78 11.82
N PHE A 74 0.63 6.94 11.13
CA PHE A 74 -0.37 5.88 10.97
C PHE A 74 0.19 4.68 10.19
N VAL A 75 0.86 4.94 9.07
CA VAL A 75 1.52 3.92 8.26
C VAL A 75 2.55 3.16 9.10
N GLU A 76 3.41 3.87 9.84
CA GLU A 76 4.42 3.23 10.70
C GLU A 76 3.80 2.28 11.74
N ARG A 77 2.63 2.64 12.30
CA ARG A 77 1.89 1.78 13.23
C ARG A 77 1.34 0.54 12.55
N ILE A 78 0.71 0.68 11.38
CA ILE A 78 0.17 -0.46 10.62
C ILE A 78 1.27 -1.48 10.34
N PHE A 79 2.40 -1.04 9.78
CA PHE A 79 3.47 -1.95 9.41
C PHE A 79 4.18 -2.56 10.61
N LYS A 80 4.26 -1.83 11.73
CA LYS A 80 4.71 -2.42 13.00
C LYS A 80 3.77 -3.53 13.46
N GLU A 81 2.47 -3.29 13.50
CA GLU A 81 1.49 -4.31 13.91
C GLU A 81 1.50 -5.52 12.97
N LEU A 82 1.67 -5.31 11.66
CA LEU A 82 1.80 -6.41 10.69
C LEU A 82 3.04 -7.27 10.94
N ARG A 83 4.19 -6.65 11.29
CA ARG A 83 5.40 -7.38 11.67
C ARG A 83 5.19 -8.18 12.95
N ASP A 84 4.66 -7.55 14.00
CA ASP A 84 4.40 -8.20 15.29
C ASP A 84 3.46 -9.41 15.12
N LEU A 85 2.44 -9.29 14.24
CA LEU A 85 1.55 -10.40 13.86
C LEU A 85 2.26 -11.49 13.06
N ASN A 86 3.17 -11.13 12.16
CA ASN A 86 3.93 -12.09 11.36
C ASN A 86 4.95 -12.86 12.22
N GLU A 87 5.67 -12.18 13.12
CA GLU A 87 6.60 -12.80 14.07
C GLU A 87 5.88 -13.79 14.98
N SER A 88 4.74 -13.39 15.56
CA SER A 88 3.91 -14.26 16.40
C SER A 88 3.18 -15.38 15.64
N ALA A 89 3.10 -15.30 14.30
CA ALA A 89 2.65 -16.38 13.42
C ALA A 89 3.81 -17.30 12.99
N MET A 90 5.00 -16.76 12.76
CA MET A 90 6.21 -17.52 12.44
C MET A 90 6.65 -18.42 13.60
N GLU A 91 6.50 -17.96 14.85
CA GLU A 91 6.67 -18.80 16.05
C GLU A 91 5.72 -20.01 16.08
N ARG A 92 4.63 -19.99 15.28
CA ARG A 92 3.60 -21.04 15.20
C ARG A 92 3.64 -21.89 13.94
N SER A 93 4.70 -21.79 13.12
CA SER A 93 4.89 -22.48 11.83
C SER A 93 3.97 -21.98 10.71
N ILE A 94 4.56 -21.32 9.70
CA ILE A 94 4.29 -21.36 8.24
C ILE A 94 5.11 -20.22 7.60
N ARG A 95 6.00 -20.55 6.66
CA ARG A 95 6.73 -19.55 5.86
C ARG A 95 5.76 -18.89 4.85
N GLY A 96 5.43 -17.63 5.11
CA GLY A 96 5.41 -16.50 4.17
C GLY A 96 4.53 -16.52 2.90
N PRO A 97 3.19 -16.54 2.99
CA PRO A 97 2.30 -16.23 1.86
C PRO A 97 2.21 -14.72 1.52
N MET A 98 2.97 -13.87 2.21
CA MET A 98 2.79 -12.41 2.21
C MET A 98 3.47 -11.72 1.01
N ASP A 99 4.68 -12.16 0.65
CA ASP A 99 5.44 -11.58 -0.47
C ASP A 99 4.89 -12.03 -1.83
N ASP A 100 4.40 -13.26 -1.93
CA ASP A 100 3.72 -13.76 -3.14
C ASP A 100 2.44 -12.95 -3.46
N VAL A 101 1.73 -12.51 -2.42
CA VAL A 101 0.53 -11.67 -2.52
C VAL A 101 0.85 -10.27 -3.06
N ILE A 102 2.01 -9.71 -2.71
CA ILE A 102 2.46 -8.39 -3.17
C ILE A 102 2.86 -8.45 -4.64
N ARG A 103 3.62 -9.48 -5.02
CA ARG A 103 4.02 -9.73 -6.41
C ARG A 103 2.82 -9.84 -7.36
N LEU A 104 1.81 -10.64 -6.99
CA LEU A 104 0.58 -10.81 -7.79
C LEU A 104 -0.23 -9.51 -7.94
N TYR A 105 -0.16 -8.63 -6.94
CA TYR A 105 -0.86 -7.35 -6.98
C TYR A 105 -0.16 -6.31 -7.86
N SER A 106 1.17 -6.21 -7.79
CA SER A 106 1.97 -5.40 -8.70
C SER A 106 1.67 -5.73 -10.17
N GLU A 107 1.37 -7.00 -10.47
CA GLU A 107 0.93 -7.43 -11.81
C GLU A 107 -0.53 -7.06 -12.12
N SER A 108 -1.42 -7.04 -11.13
CA SER A 108 -2.85 -6.75 -11.30
C SER A 108 -3.14 -5.25 -11.48
N LEU A 109 -2.44 -4.37 -10.75
CA LEU A 109 -2.55 -2.92 -10.92
C LEU A 109 -2.22 -2.48 -12.35
N ARG A 110 -1.16 -3.06 -12.92
CA ARG A 110 -0.77 -2.81 -14.30
C ARG A 110 -1.88 -3.19 -15.29
N LYS A 111 -2.51 -4.36 -15.10
CA LYS A 111 -3.61 -4.83 -15.96
C LYS A 111 -4.88 -3.98 -15.83
N PHE A 112 -5.10 -3.35 -14.68
CA PHE A 112 -6.23 -2.45 -14.45
C PHE A 112 -6.09 -1.12 -15.22
N VAL A 113 -4.87 -0.59 -15.32
CA VAL A 113 -4.58 0.64 -16.10
C VAL A 113 -4.50 0.36 -17.61
N GLU A 114 -4.07 -0.84 -18.01
CA GLU A 114 -4.05 -1.27 -19.43
C GLU A 114 -5.44 -1.72 -19.97
N GLY A 115 -6.51 -1.59 -19.18
CA GLY A 115 -7.90 -1.62 -19.69
C GLY A 115 -8.41 -2.96 -20.19
N VAL A 116 -8.19 -4.08 -19.48
CA VAL A 116 -8.70 -5.41 -19.91
C VAL A 116 -9.38 -6.22 -18.78
N ASP A 117 -10.62 -6.61 -19.11
CA ASP A 117 -11.47 -7.74 -18.71
C ASP A 117 -11.54 -8.21 -17.24
N ILE A 118 -12.65 -7.82 -16.60
CA ILE A 118 -13.20 -8.33 -15.32
C ILE A 118 -13.17 -9.87 -15.19
N PRO A 119 -13.37 -10.69 -16.26
CA PRO A 119 -13.25 -12.14 -16.18
C PRO A 119 -11.89 -12.67 -15.69
N VAL A 120 -10.77 -12.03 -16.08
CA VAL A 120 -9.42 -12.46 -15.68
C VAL A 120 -9.20 -12.24 -14.18
N LEU A 121 -9.76 -11.15 -13.65
CA LEU A 121 -9.72 -10.80 -12.24
C LEU A 121 -10.54 -11.80 -11.40
N GLN A 122 -11.67 -12.28 -11.93
CA GLN A 122 -12.46 -13.33 -11.28
C GLN A 122 -11.77 -14.70 -11.31
N GLU A 123 -11.01 -15.02 -12.35
CA GLU A 123 -10.24 -16.27 -12.44
C GLU A 123 -9.07 -16.30 -11.46
N HIS A 124 -8.33 -15.19 -11.33
CA HIS A 124 -7.23 -15.09 -10.38
C HIS A 124 -7.73 -15.10 -8.93
N VAL A 125 -8.88 -14.46 -8.65
CA VAL A 125 -9.52 -14.55 -7.33
C VAL A 125 -9.95 -15.98 -7.03
N ARG A 126 -10.44 -16.76 -8.00
CA ARG A 126 -10.78 -18.17 -7.80
C ARG A 126 -9.56 -19.03 -7.50
N PHE A 127 -8.44 -18.83 -8.21
CA PHE A 127 -7.20 -19.57 -7.98
C PHE A 127 -6.60 -19.35 -6.59
N ILE A 128 -6.78 -18.16 -6.01
CA ILE A 128 -6.28 -17.82 -4.67
C ILE A 128 -7.17 -18.37 -3.55
N VAL A 129 -8.45 -18.62 -3.83
CA VAL A 129 -9.44 -19.07 -2.83
C VAL A 129 -9.60 -20.60 -2.80
N SER A 130 -9.16 -21.31 -3.84
CA SER A 130 -9.02 -22.77 -3.89
C SER A 130 -7.71 -23.26 -3.28
#